data_AF-A0A242C4V7-F1
#
_entry.id   AF-A0A242C4V7-F1
#
_cell.length_a   1.000
_cell.length_b   1.000
_cell.length_c   1.000
_cell.angle_alpha   90.00
_cell.angle_beta   90.00
_cell.angle_gamma   90.00
#
_symmetry.space_group_name_H-M   'P 1'
#
loop_
_entity.id
_entity.type
_entity.pdbx_description
1 polymer ?
#
loop_
_entity_poly.entity_id
_entity_poly.type
_entity_poly.pdbx_seq_one_letter_code
_entity_poly.pdbx_strand_id
1 'polypeptide(L)'
;MISSIIYTDTKAYLDKVVDQALLDLLKSDYPKVYDHVQQLIANFEETIQQIDHSNFWQLMPEILGYDSRFVLLNSLQLSEDKFLTEIEVIQMIERDYPNLNKEFCGYSLKEKEHESLIFNIQ
;
A
#
# COMPACT_ATOMS: atom_id res chain seq x y z
N MET A 1 17.80 -18.92 -8.45
CA MET A 1 17.05 -18.35 -9.59
C MET A 1 16.06 -17.40 -8.96
N ILE A 2 16.28 -16.09 -9.06
CA ILE A 2 15.31 -15.11 -8.55
C ILE A 2 14.10 -15.25 -9.46
N SER A 3 13.00 -15.82 -8.96
CA SER A 3 11.72 -15.80 -9.65
C SER A 3 11.41 -14.34 -9.94
N SER A 4 11.49 -13.92 -11.20
CA SER A 4 11.00 -12.61 -11.59
C SER A 4 9.50 -12.65 -11.35
N ILE A 5 9.05 -11.93 -10.33
CA ILE A 5 7.62 -11.75 -10.08
C ILE A 5 7.14 -10.86 -11.22
N ILE A 6 6.37 -11.44 -12.14
CA ILE A 6 5.69 -10.71 -13.20
C ILE A 6 4.22 -10.70 -12.84
N TYR A 7 3.67 -9.51 -12.60
CA TYR A 7 2.23 -9.31 -12.47
C TYR A 7 1.66 -9.11 -13.86
N THR A 8 0.71 -9.95 -14.27
CA THR A 8 0.12 -9.91 -15.62
C THR A 8 -1.04 -8.94 -15.74
N ASP A 9 -1.69 -8.63 -14.62
CA ASP A 9 -2.87 -7.79 -14.51
C ASP A 9 -3.06 -7.35 -13.04
N THR A 10 -3.98 -6.41 -12.82
CA THR A 10 -4.30 -5.84 -11.51
C THR A 10 -4.69 -6.91 -10.49
N LYS A 11 -5.47 -7.90 -10.91
CA LYS A 11 -5.92 -8.98 -10.03
C LYS A 11 -4.74 -9.85 -9.59
N ALA A 12 -3.87 -10.24 -10.52
CA ALA A 12 -2.68 -11.02 -10.22
C ALA A 12 -1.72 -10.29 -9.26
N TYR A 13 -1.66 -8.96 -9.33
CA TYR A 13 -0.96 -8.14 -8.35
C TYR A 13 -1.64 -8.18 -6.97
N LEU A 14 -2.94 -7.87 -6.90
CA LEU A 14 -3.69 -7.83 -5.64
C LEU A 14 -3.72 -9.19 -4.92
N ASP A 15 -3.92 -10.29 -5.65
CA ASP A 15 -3.90 -11.66 -5.12
C ASP A 15 -2.54 -12.04 -4.49
N LYS A 16 -1.47 -11.34 -4.86
CA LYS A 16 -0.11 -11.56 -4.33
C LYS A 16 0.27 -10.60 -3.22
N VAL A 17 -0.13 -9.34 -3.36
CA VAL A 17 0.27 -8.28 -2.45
C VAL A 17 -0.68 -8.20 -1.27
N VAL A 18 -1.98 -8.37 -1.43
CA VAL A 18 -2.92 -8.26 -0.30
C VAL A 18 -3.06 -9.62 0.40
N ASP A 19 -2.68 -9.70 1.67
CA ASP A 19 -2.79 -10.94 2.45
C ASP A 19 -4.25 -11.28 2.79
N GLN A 20 -4.76 -12.38 2.24
CA GLN A 20 -6.13 -12.84 2.48
C GLN A 20 -6.40 -13.20 3.95
N ALA A 21 -5.41 -13.76 4.66
CA ALA A 21 -5.58 -14.11 6.07
C ALA A 21 -5.72 -12.85 6.93
N LEU A 22 -4.99 -11.79 6.58
CA LEU A 22 -5.14 -10.48 7.19
C LEU A 22 -6.50 -9.87 6.87
N LEU A 23 -6.99 -9.93 5.62
CA LEU A 23 -8.32 -9.44 5.28
C LEU A 23 -9.42 -10.13 6.09
N ASP A 24 -9.34 -11.45 6.25
CA ASP A 24 -10.30 -12.22 7.03
C ASP A 24 -10.28 -11.81 8.51
N LEU A 25 -9.09 -11.57 9.08
CA LEU A 25 -8.92 -11.01 10.42
C LEU A 25 -9.54 -9.62 10.53
N LEU A 26 -9.21 -8.69 9.62
CA LEU A 26 -9.72 -7.32 9.65
C LEU A 26 -11.25 -7.31 9.55
N LYS A 27 -11.83 -8.15 8.71
CA LYS A 27 -13.28 -8.26 8.54
C LYS A 27 -13.99 -8.63 9.85
N SER A 28 -13.37 -9.49 10.66
CA SER A 28 -13.91 -9.92 11.95
C SER A 28 -13.65 -8.88 13.05
N ASP A 29 -12.42 -8.38 13.13
CA ASP A 29 -11.90 -7.75 14.34
C ASP A 29 -11.67 -6.24 14.22
N TYR A 30 -11.58 -5.74 12.98
CA TYR A 30 -11.28 -4.35 12.62
C TYR A 30 -12.09 -3.90 11.38
N PRO A 31 -13.45 -3.97 11.42
CA PRO A 31 -14.31 -3.75 10.26
C PRO A 31 -14.10 -2.40 9.55
N LYS A 32 -13.73 -1.33 10.26
CA LYS A 32 -13.42 -0.02 9.64
C LYS A 32 -12.10 -0.05 8.89
N VAL A 33 -11.10 -0.77 9.40
CA VAL A 33 -9.84 -0.98 8.68
C VAL A 33 -10.11 -1.83 7.45
N TYR A 34 -10.95 -2.87 7.57
CA TYR A 34 -11.40 -3.67 6.44
C TYR A 34 -12.07 -2.80 5.37
N ASP A 35 -13.04 -1.96 5.73
CA ASP A 35 -13.73 -1.06 4.80
C ASP A 35 -12.75 -0.08 4.12
N HIS A 36 -11.80 0.46 4.88
CA HIS A 36 -10.72 1.30 4.33
C HIS A 36 -9.89 0.56 3.29
N VAL A 37 -9.48 -0.68 3.59
CA VAL A 37 -8.68 -1.50 2.67
C VAL A 37 -9.48 -1.86 1.41
N GLN A 38 -10.77 -2.19 1.53
CA GLN A 38 -11.62 -2.43 0.36
C GLN A 38 -11.74 -1.17 -0.52
N GLN A 39 -11.82 0.01 0.09
CA GLN A 39 -11.81 1.27 -0.65
C GLN A 39 -10.47 1.50 -1.36
N LEU A 40 -9.33 1.23 -0.70
CA LEU A 40 -8.01 1.31 -1.34
C LEU A 40 -7.89 0.36 -2.54
N ILE A 41 -8.39 -0.87 -2.43
CA ILE A 41 -8.40 -1.85 -3.52
C ILE A 41 -9.23 -1.32 -4.70
N ALA A 42 -10.46 -0.87 -4.43
CA ALA A 42 -11.34 -0.36 -5.48
C ALA A 42 -10.75 0.86 -6.20
N ASN A 43 -10.18 1.81 -5.45
CA ASN A 43 -9.55 2.99 -6.02
C ASN A 43 -8.30 2.60 -6.84
N PHE A 44 -7.47 1.68 -6.35
CA PHE A 44 -6.32 1.18 -7.10
C PHE A 44 -6.72 0.55 -8.43
N GLU A 45 -7.77 -0.28 -8.43
CA GLU A 45 -8.32 -0.87 -9.66
C GLU A 45 -8.80 0.19 -10.65
N GLU A 46 -9.51 1.22 -10.17
CA GLU A 46 -9.97 2.35 -10.98
C GLU A 46 -8.80 3.15 -11.55
N THR A 47 -7.81 3.51 -10.74
CA THR A 47 -6.62 4.26 -11.17
C THR A 47 -5.84 3.51 -12.25
N ILE A 48 -5.68 2.19 -12.11
CA ILE A 48 -5.02 1.35 -13.13
C ILE A 48 -5.84 1.30 -14.43
N GLN A 49 -7.18 1.28 -14.37
CA GLN A 49 -8.00 1.28 -15.57
C GLN A 49 -7.96 2.60 -16.35
N GLN A 50 -7.67 3.71 -15.65
CA GLN A 50 -7.61 5.04 -16.25
C GLN A 50 -6.23 5.39 -16.83
N ILE A 51 -5.18 4.61 -16.54
CA ILE A 51 -3.83 4.98 -16.93
C ILE A 51 -3.61 4.91 -18.44
N ASP A 52 -3.03 5.98 -18.98
CA ASP A 52 -2.57 6.06 -20.34
C ASP A 52 -1.31 6.94 -20.46
N HIS A 53 -0.82 7.12 -21.68
CA HIS A 53 0.38 7.90 -21.96
C HIS A 53 0.27 9.38 -21.59
N SER A 54 -0.94 9.93 -21.49
CA SER A 54 -1.19 11.34 -21.19
C SER A 54 -1.19 11.63 -19.69
N ASN A 55 -1.59 10.66 -18.86
CA ASN A 55 -1.71 10.81 -17.41
C ASN A 55 -0.72 9.94 -16.60
N PHE A 56 0.12 9.13 -17.26
CA PHE A 56 1.08 8.23 -16.62
C PHE A 56 1.88 8.88 -15.48
N TRP A 57 2.47 10.05 -15.72
CA TRP A 57 3.33 10.72 -14.73
C TRP A 57 2.56 11.24 -13.52
N GLN A 58 1.25 11.41 -13.63
CA GLN A 58 0.37 11.80 -12.54
C GLN A 58 -0.12 10.56 -11.77
N LEU A 59 -0.55 9.50 -12.47
CA LEU A 59 -1.15 8.32 -11.83
C LEU A 59 -0.11 7.30 -11.32
N MET A 60 1.09 7.25 -11.90
CA MET A 60 2.15 6.36 -11.43
C MET A 60 2.55 6.63 -9.96
N PRO A 61 2.74 7.90 -9.51
CA PRO A 61 2.87 8.26 -8.10
C PRO A 61 1.77 7.72 -7.17
N GLU A 62 0.52 7.80 -7.61
CA GLU A 62 -0.64 7.36 -6.85
C GLU A 62 -0.66 5.83 -6.72
N ILE A 63 -0.34 5.12 -7.82
CA ILE A 63 -0.18 3.66 -7.86
C ILE A 63 0.90 3.19 -6.86
N LEU A 64 2.04 3.88 -6.79
CA LEU A 64 3.08 3.59 -5.79
C LEU A 64 2.62 3.88 -4.35
N GLY A 65 1.75 4.87 -4.18
CA GLY A 65 1.11 5.17 -2.90
C GLY A 65 0.19 4.04 -2.43
N TYR A 66 -0.60 3.44 -3.31
CA TYR A 66 -1.39 2.27 -2.99
C TYR A 66 -0.52 1.05 -2.64
N ASP A 67 0.52 0.77 -3.44
CA ASP A 67 1.48 -0.30 -3.16
C ASP A 67 2.08 -0.16 -1.75
N SER A 68 2.54 1.04 -1.41
CA SER A 68 3.12 1.33 -0.09
C SER A 68 2.11 1.12 1.05
N ARG A 69 0.85 1.52 0.86
CA ARG A 69 -0.23 1.27 1.83
C ARG A 69 -0.49 -0.23 2.03
N PHE A 70 -0.52 -1.02 0.95
CA PHE A 70 -0.70 -2.47 1.05
C PHE A 70 0.48 -3.15 1.75
N VAL A 71 1.71 -2.72 1.46
CA VAL A 71 2.90 -3.23 2.16
C VAL A 71 2.86 -2.92 3.66
N LEU A 72 2.51 -1.68 4.03
CA LEU A 72 2.35 -1.31 5.44
C LEU A 72 1.23 -2.12 6.11
N LEU A 73 0.11 -2.31 5.42
CA LEU A 73 -1.01 -3.13 5.91
C LEU A 73 -0.54 -4.56 6.24
N ASN A 74 0.19 -5.21 5.34
CA ASN A 74 0.71 -6.56 5.58
C ASN A 74 1.78 -6.60 6.68
N SER A 75 2.46 -5.48 6.92
CA SER A 75 3.43 -5.38 8.00
C SER A 75 2.78 -5.26 9.38
N LEU A 76 1.47 -5.02 9.44
CA LEU A 76 0.74 -4.94 10.70
C LEU A 76 0.79 -6.28 11.41
N GLN A 77 1.54 -6.34 12.51
CA GLN A 77 1.46 -7.43 13.46
C GLN A 77 0.27 -7.19 14.39
N LEU A 78 -0.94 -7.44 13.89
CA LEU A 78 -2.15 -7.39 14.70
C LEU A 78 -2.16 -8.61 15.63
N SER A 79 -1.69 -8.43 16.86
CA SER A 79 -1.72 -9.44 17.92
C SER A 79 -3.08 -9.49 18.62
N GLU A 80 -3.37 -10.60 19.31
CA GLU A 80 -4.58 -10.76 20.14
C GLU A 80 -4.68 -9.68 21.23
N ASP A 81 -3.55 -9.16 21.70
CA ASP A 81 -3.49 -7.98 22.56
C ASP A 81 -3.69 -6.71 21.70
N LYS A 82 -4.95 -6.30 21.53
CA LYS A 82 -5.36 -5.14 20.70
C LYS A 82 -4.82 -3.82 21.25
N PHE A 83 -3.57 -3.46 20.94
CA PHE A 83 -2.96 -2.20 21.39
C PHE A 83 -3.41 -0.97 20.61
N LEU A 84 -3.86 -1.14 19.35
CA LEU A 84 -4.27 -0.05 18.48
C LEU A 84 -5.76 -0.13 18.16
N THR A 85 -6.42 1.01 18.21
CA THR A 85 -7.77 1.18 17.67
C THR A 85 -7.74 1.18 16.13
N GLU A 86 -8.87 0.87 15.50
CA GLU A 86 -9.01 0.91 14.03
C GLU A 86 -8.60 2.26 13.43
N ILE A 87 -8.91 3.36 14.12
CA ILE A 87 -8.57 4.71 13.67
C ILE A 87 -7.06 4.92 13.72
N GLU A 88 -6.40 4.48 14.79
CA GLU A 88 -4.94 4.58 14.91
C GLU A 88 -4.23 3.73 13.86
N VAL A 89 -4.75 2.55 13.54
CA VAL A 89 -4.22 1.72 12.45
C VAL A 89 -4.30 2.44 11.11
N ILE A 90 -5.47 2.99 10.75
CA ILE A 90 -5.65 3.74 9.49
C ILE A 90 -4.73 4.97 9.47
N GLN A 91 -4.68 5.74 10.57
CA GLN A 91 -3.83 6.93 10.65
C GLN A 91 -2.35 6.60 10.53
N MET A 92 -1.89 5.48 11.08
CA MET A 92 -0.51 5.04 10.95
C MET A 92 -0.18 4.73 9.49
N ILE A 93 -1.02 3.95 8.80
CA ILE A 93 -0.84 3.64 7.37
C ILE A 93 -0.79 4.93 6.53
N GLU A 94 -1.79 5.80 6.69
CA GLU A 94 -1.92 7.02 5.89
C GLU A 94 -0.84 8.06 6.19
N ARG A 95 -0.25 8.05 7.39
CA ARG A 95 0.88 8.93 7.73
C ARG A 95 2.20 8.42 7.17
N ASP A 96 2.39 7.10 7.18
CA ASP A 96 3.72 6.51 7.00
C ASP A 96 3.98 6.06 5.55
N TYR A 97 2.94 5.76 4.74
CA TYR A 97 3.11 5.28 3.36
C TYR A 97 3.98 6.17 2.45
N PRO A 98 3.98 7.52 2.54
CA PRO A 98 4.77 8.34 1.61
C PRO A 98 6.28 8.17 1.83
N ASN A 99 6.68 7.72 3.01
CA ASN A 99 8.09 7.59 3.39
C ASN A 99 8.59 6.14 3.29
N LEU A 100 7.72 5.16 3.03
CA LEU A 100 8.08 3.75 3.07
C LEU A 100 9.25 3.40 2.13
N ASN A 101 9.16 3.80 0.87
CA ASN A 101 10.21 3.51 -0.12
C ASN A 101 11.53 4.19 0.23
N LYS A 102 11.47 5.37 0.84
CA LYS A 102 12.63 6.10 1.32
C LYS A 102 13.35 5.33 2.44
N GLU A 103 12.59 4.85 3.42
CA GLU A 103 13.13 4.02 4.50
C GLU A 103 13.70 2.69 3.99
N PHE A 104 13.02 2.03 3.04
CA PHE A 104 13.51 0.80 2.40
C PHE A 104 14.79 1.01 1.59
N CYS A 105 15.00 2.22 1.06
CA CYS A 105 16.25 2.59 0.40
C CYS A 105 17.35 3.05 1.39
N GLY A 106 17.10 2.98 2.70
CA GLY A 106 18.07 3.30 3.75
C GLY A 106 18.20 4.78 4.10
N TYR A 107 17.31 5.63 3.58
CA TYR A 107 17.26 7.03 3.97
C TYR A 107 16.54 7.19 5.31
N SER A 108 17.05 8.09 6.15
CA SER A 108 16.30 8.61 7.29
C SER A 108 15.23 9.61 6.84
N LEU A 109 14.18 9.78 7.66
CA LEU A 109 13.09 10.72 7.38
C LEU A 109 13.54 12.18 7.14
N LYS A 110 14.71 12.56 7.67
CA LYS A 110 15.25 13.93 7.57
C LYS A 110 16.17 14.13 6.37
N GLU A 111 16.65 13.06 5.75
CA GLU A 111 17.53 13.15 4.60
C GLU A 111 16.74 13.45 3.34
N LYS A 112 17.35 14.14 2.39
CA LYS A 112 16.75 14.31 1.06
C LYS A 112 17.18 13.14 0.19
N GLU A 113 16.21 12.41 -0.34
CA GLU A 113 16.41 11.37 -1.33
C GLU A 113 16.83 11.95 -2.70
N HIS A 114 17.40 11.10 -3.55
CA HIS A 114 17.70 11.49 -4.92
C HIS A 114 16.43 11.51 -5.77
N GLU A 115 16.46 12.15 -6.94
CA GLU A 115 15.32 12.18 -7.85
C GLU A 115 15.04 10.79 -8.41
N SER A 116 13.87 10.24 -8.09
CA SER A 116 13.41 8.94 -8.61
C SER A 116 11.89 8.80 -8.48
N LEU A 117 11.27 8.04 -9.38
CA LEU A 117 9.84 7.75 -9.36
C LEU A 117 9.39 7.09 -8.06
N ILE A 118 10.20 6.21 -7.49
CA ILE A 118 9.84 5.45 -6.29
C ILE A 118 9.70 6.32 -5.04
N PHE A 119 10.20 7.56 -5.08
CA PHE A 119 10.05 8.54 -3.99
C PHE A 119 9.01 9.62 -4.29
N ASN A 120 8.50 9.69 -5.52
CA ASN A 120 7.42 10.60 -5.87
C ASN A 120 6.09 9.89 -5.63
N ILE A 121 5.71 9.76 -4.36
CA ILE A 121 4.48 9.08 -3.91
C ILE A 121 3.41 10.13 -3.58
N GLN A 122 2.15 9.86 -3.95
CA GLN A 122 0.98 10.70 -3.67
C GLN A 122 -0.17 9.93 -3.02
#